data_AF-A0A958IJ32-F1
#
_entry.id   AF-A0A958IJ32-F1
#
_cell.length_a   1.000
_cell.length_b   1.000
_cell.length_c   1.000
_cell.angle_alpha   90.00
_cell.angle_beta   90.00
_cell.angle_gamma   90.00
#
_symmetry.space_group_name_H-M   'P 1'
#
loop_
_entity.id
_entity.type
_entity.pdbx_description
1 polymer ?
#
loop_
_entity_poly.entity_id
_entity_poly.type
_entity_poly.pdbx_seq_one_letter_code
_entity_poly.pdbx_strand_id
1 'polypeptide(L)'
;MLTFFRNIRKKLAAENKVMAYLRYAIGEIVLVVIGILIALQINNWNELRKQNIAETEFIEGVKKDLIQDKHYIVIVLKQMEPKIEAFNLLNNEVLLKRHNENIDSLFQNYFVTQRTFYPVTGSFQSGISGNVINNYKNKEITSLVIKLYNSTYSRLIDNGKILDDRWDYLRRKYIHEYRTGNFQTAKFSEIMDDMYYHYIQLQWYRGVLNDTLIEIDELFKKINDEIL
;
A
#
# COMPACT_ATOMS: atom_id res chain seq x y z
N MET A 1 -34.02 7.15 -43.55
CA MET A 1 -33.00 6.59 -44.47
C MET A 1 -33.39 5.23 -45.04
N LEU A 2 -33.79 4.26 -44.22
CA LEU A 2 -34.17 2.91 -44.69
C LEU A 2 -35.23 2.88 -45.80
N THR A 3 -36.26 3.74 -45.73
CA THR A 3 -37.33 3.80 -46.76
C THR A 3 -36.85 4.38 -48.09
N PHE A 4 -35.95 5.36 -48.07
CA PHE A 4 -35.40 6.01 -49.25
C PHE A 4 -34.52 5.04 -50.07
N PHE A 5 -33.54 4.40 -49.43
CA PHE A 5 -32.68 3.40 -50.07
C PHE A 5 -33.44 2.13 -50.46
N ARG A 6 -34.50 1.76 -49.71
CA ARG A 6 -35.41 0.67 -50.08
C ARG A 6 -36.21 0.96 -51.34
N ASN A 7 -36.70 2.18 -51.52
CA ASN A 7 -37.49 2.57 -52.69
C ASN A 7 -36.62 2.63 -53.96
N ILE A 8 -35.37 3.09 -53.86
CA ILE A 8 -34.42 3.10 -54.98
C ILE A 8 -34.06 1.67 -55.42
N ARG A 9 -33.81 0.75 -54.47
CA ARG A 9 -33.54 -0.66 -54.78
C ARG A 9 -34.71 -1.35 -55.48
N LYS A 10 -35.95 -1.09 -55.03
CA LYS A 10 -37.15 -1.64 -55.69
C LYS A 10 -37.29 -1.14 -57.13
N LYS A 11 -37.01 0.14 -57.38
CA LYS A 11 -37.10 0.73 -58.72
C LYS A 11 -36.03 0.17 -59.68
N LEU A 12 -34.79 0.00 -59.21
CA LEU A 12 -33.70 -0.57 -60.01
C LEU A 12 -33.83 -2.07 -60.29
N ALA A 13 -34.43 -2.83 -59.36
CA ALA A 13 -34.75 -4.24 -59.55
C ALA A 13 -35.89 -4.43 -60.58
N ALA A 14 -36.89 -3.55 -60.59
CA ALA A 14 -37.98 -3.57 -61.57
C ALA A 14 -37.51 -3.21 -63.00
N GLU A 15 -36.40 -2.50 -63.15
CA GLU A 15 -35.82 -2.10 -64.45
C GLU A 15 -34.81 -3.12 -65.02
N ASN A 16 -34.70 -4.35 -64.50
CA ASN A 16 -33.70 -5.37 -64.90
C ASN A 16 -32.22 -4.94 -64.81
N LYS A 17 -31.90 -3.90 -64.02
CA LYS A 17 -30.53 -3.37 -63.87
C LYS A 17 -29.78 -4.05 -62.73
N VAL A 18 -29.50 -5.36 -62.86
CA VAL A 18 -28.83 -6.19 -61.83
C VAL A 18 -27.50 -5.57 -61.35
N MET A 19 -26.67 -5.07 -62.28
CA MET A 19 -25.39 -4.43 -61.93
C MET A 19 -25.53 -3.07 -61.24
N ALA A 20 -26.63 -2.36 -61.42
CA ALA A 20 -26.90 -1.16 -60.64
C ALA A 20 -27.34 -1.54 -59.22
N TYR A 21 -28.26 -2.50 -59.10
CA TYR A 21 -28.74 -3.01 -57.82
C TYR A 21 -27.61 -3.50 -56.90
N LEU A 22 -26.68 -4.32 -57.43
CA LEU A 22 -25.54 -4.83 -56.66
C LEU A 22 -24.62 -3.71 -56.15
N ARG A 23 -24.32 -2.70 -56.97
CA ARG A 23 -23.52 -1.54 -56.56
C ARG A 23 -24.15 -0.76 -55.40
N TYR A 24 -25.47 -0.55 -55.45
CA TYR A 24 -26.19 0.13 -54.37
C TYR A 24 -26.28 -0.73 -53.10
N ALA A 25 -26.48 -2.04 -53.21
CA ALA A 25 -26.51 -2.94 -52.06
C ALA A 25 -25.15 -3.02 -51.34
N ILE A 26 -24.04 -3.05 -52.09
CA ILE A 26 -22.69 -2.99 -51.53
C ILE A 26 -22.46 -1.64 -50.82
N GLY A 27 -22.87 -0.53 -51.44
CA GLY A 27 -22.76 0.80 -50.82
C GLY A 27 -23.50 0.91 -49.49
N GLU A 28 -24.69 0.29 -49.38
CA GLU A 28 -25.46 0.24 -48.12
C GLU A 28 -24.76 -0.59 -47.04
N ILE A 29 -24.21 -1.75 -47.41
CA ILE A 29 -23.44 -2.58 -46.47
C ILE A 29 -22.22 -1.80 -45.97
N VAL A 30 -21.47 -1.15 -46.85
CA VAL A 30 -20.31 -0.33 -46.49
C VAL A 30 -20.70 0.81 -45.54
N LEU A 31 -21.80 1.51 -45.82
CA LEU A 31 -22.31 2.57 -44.94
C LEU A 31 -22.70 2.05 -43.55
N VAL A 32 -23.38 0.89 -43.49
CA VAL A 32 -23.75 0.25 -42.22
C VAL A 32 -22.49 -0.17 -41.44
N VAL A 33 -21.51 -0.77 -42.13
CA VAL A 33 -20.24 -1.18 -41.51
C VAL A 33 -19.48 0.03 -40.96
N ILE A 34 -19.38 1.12 -41.73
CA ILE A 34 -18.77 2.38 -41.25
C ILE A 34 -19.52 2.91 -40.01
N GLY A 35 -20.85 2.86 -40.01
CA GLY A 35 -21.65 3.26 -38.85
C GLY A 35 -21.36 2.42 -37.60
N ILE A 36 -21.25 1.10 -37.74
CA ILE A 36 -20.90 0.19 -36.64
C ILE A 36 -19.47 0.46 -36.14
N LEU A 37 -18.51 0.65 -37.06
CA LEU A 37 -17.12 0.93 -36.69
C LEU A 37 -17.00 2.25 -35.92
N ILE A 38 -17.69 3.31 -36.35
CA ILE A 38 -17.72 4.59 -35.63
C ILE A 38 -18.35 4.41 -34.25
N ALA A 39 -19.45 3.68 -34.14
CA ALA A 39 -20.09 3.40 -32.84
C ALA A 39 -19.15 2.66 -31.88
N LEU A 40 -18.44 1.64 -32.37
CA LEU A 40 -17.43 0.91 -31.60
C LEU A 40 -16.26 1.81 -31.20
N GLN A 41 -15.78 2.67 -32.10
CA GLN A 41 -14.70 3.61 -31.80
C GLN A 41 -15.10 4.62 -30.71
N ILE A 42 -16.32 5.18 -30.79
CA ILE A 42 -16.84 6.10 -29.76
C ILE A 42 -16.93 5.39 -28.41
N ASN A 43 -17.44 4.15 -28.38
CA ASN A 43 -17.53 3.37 -27.15
C ASN A 43 -16.14 3.09 -26.56
N ASN A 44 -15.18 2.64 -27.38
CA ASN A 44 -13.81 2.37 -26.95
C ASN A 44 -13.11 3.63 -26.44
N TRP A 45 -13.33 4.79 -27.08
CA TRP A 45 -12.77 6.06 -26.63
C TRP A 45 -13.34 6.50 -25.27
N ASN A 46 -14.65 6.33 -25.06
CA ASN A 46 -15.28 6.62 -23.78
C ASN A 46 -14.75 5.71 -22.65
N GLU A 47 -14.60 4.41 -22.92
CA GLU A 47 -14.03 3.47 -21.94
C GLU A 47 -12.56 3.80 -21.63
N LEU A 48 -11.74 4.09 -22.64
CA LEU A 48 -10.36 4.53 -22.43
C LEU A 48 -10.29 5.83 -21.61
N ARG A 49 -11.22 6.77 -21.83
CA ARG A 49 -11.30 8.01 -21.04
C ARG A 49 -11.59 7.72 -19.57
N LYS A 50 -12.60 6.90 -19.27
CA LYS A 50 -12.95 6.51 -17.89
C LYS A 50 -11.79 5.79 -17.21
N GLN A 51 -11.14 4.89 -17.94
CA GLN A 51 -9.97 4.17 -17.44
C GLN A 51 -8.81 5.11 -17.09
N ASN A 52 -8.51 6.09 -17.94
CA ASN A 52 -7.46 7.07 -17.65
C ASN A 52 -7.79 7.91 -16.40
N ILE A 53 -9.05 8.33 -16.24
CA ILE A 53 -9.49 9.09 -15.05
C ILE A 53 -9.30 8.23 -13.79
N ALA A 54 -9.77 6.98 -13.82
CA ALA A 54 -9.62 6.06 -12.69
C ALA A 54 -8.16 5.77 -12.34
N GLU A 55 -7.29 5.65 -13.35
CA GLU A 55 -5.85 5.49 -13.16
C GLU A 55 -5.23 6.73 -12.50
N THR A 56 -5.55 7.93 -12.99
CA THR A 56 -5.07 9.19 -12.38
C THR A 56 -5.52 9.33 -10.93
N GLU A 57 -6.81 9.12 -10.65
CA GLU A 57 -7.36 9.19 -9.30
C GLU A 57 -6.71 8.16 -8.36
N PHE A 58 -6.48 6.94 -8.86
CA PHE A 58 -5.77 5.90 -8.11
C PHE A 58 -4.34 6.30 -7.78
N ILE A 59 -3.58 6.77 -8.77
CA ILE A 59 -2.17 7.16 -8.58
C ILE A 59 -2.05 8.35 -7.62
N GLU A 60 -2.93 9.34 -7.73
CA GLU A 60 -2.99 10.48 -6.80
C GLU A 60 -3.36 10.05 -5.37
N GLY A 61 -4.32 9.13 -5.25
CA GLY A 61 -4.72 8.55 -3.95
C GLY A 61 -3.56 7.79 -3.30
N VAL A 62 -2.92 6.88 -4.04
CA VAL A 62 -1.77 6.12 -3.56
C VAL A 62 -0.63 7.06 -3.16
N LYS A 63 -0.34 8.12 -3.93
CA LYS A 63 0.67 9.11 -3.54
C LYS A 63 0.40 9.74 -2.17
N LYS A 64 -0.84 10.11 -1.89
CA LYS A 64 -1.23 10.68 -0.58
C LYS A 64 -1.07 9.66 0.53
N ASP A 65 -1.52 8.42 0.29
CA ASP A 65 -1.41 7.31 1.24
C ASP A 65 0.08 7.04 1.58
N LEU A 66 0.96 6.99 0.57
CA LEU A 66 2.40 6.78 0.76
C LEU A 66 3.07 7.88 1.61
N ILE A 67 2.68 9.14 1.43
CA ILE A 67 3.19 10.25 2.25
C ILE A 67 2.78 10.06 3.72
N GLN A 68 1.53 9.66 3.95
CA GLN A 68 1.02 9.41 5.29
C GLN A 68 1.69 8.21 5.95
N ASP A 69 1.88 7.12 5.19
CA ASP A 69 2.57 5.91 5.66
C ASP A 69 4.02 6.22 6.04
N LYS A 70 4.74 6.94 5.18
CA LYS A 70 6.10 7.41 5.47
C LYS A 70 6.16 8.20 6.77
N HIS A 71 5.25 9.16 6.94
CA HIS A 71 5.17 9.95 8.17
C HIS A 71 4.92 9.06 9.40
N TYR A 72 4.03 8.07 9.27
CA TYR A 72 3.72 7.17 10.37
C TYR A 72 4.89 6.27 10.74
N ILE A 73 5.61 5.72 9.76
CA ILE A 73 6.84 4.94 10.00
C ILE A 73 7.86 5.78 10.78
N VAL A 74 8.08 7.04 10.41
CA VAL A 74 9.00 7.95 11.13
C VAL A 74 8.56 8.16 12.59
N ILE A 75 7.26 8.29 12.84
CA ILE A 75 6.73 8.39 14.21
C ILE A 75 7.02 7.10 15.00
N VAL A 76 6.77 5.93 14.41
CA VAL A 76 7.04 4.63 15.03
C VAL A 76 8.53 4.52 15.37
N LEU A 77 9.42 4.78 14.42
CA LEU A 77 10.87 4.76 14.63
C LEU A 77 11.29 5.67 15.80
N LYS A 78 10.79 6.91 15.83
CA LYS A 78 11.10 7.87 16.91
C LYS A 78 10.63 7.37 18.28
N GLN A 79 9.50 6.66 18.35
CA GLN A 79 9.00 6.10 19.61
C GLN A 79 9.79 4.87 20.08
N MET A 80 10.52 4.20 19.19
CA MET A 80 11.39 3.06 19.55
C MET A 80 12.70 3.51 20.20
N GLU A 81 13.21 4.71 19.87
CA GLU A 81 14.53 5.19 20.33
C GLU A 81 14.72 5.18 21.86
N PRO A 82 13.78 5.70 22.69
CA PRO A 82 13.98 5.70 24.14
C PRO A 82 14.09 4.29 24.73
N LYS A 83 13.36 3.32 24.17
CA LYS A 83 13.40 1.92 24.60
C LYS A 83 14.73 1.26 24.23
N ILE A 84 15.23 1.57 23.03
CA ILE A 84 16.55 1.10 22.55
C ILE A 84 17.67 1.67 23.42
N GLU A 85 17.63 2.98 23.68
CA GLU A 85 18.62 3.66 24.51
C GLU A 85 18.62 3.13 25.95
N ALA A 86 17.43 3.00 26.56
CA ALA A 86 17.28 2.45 27.90
C ALA A 86 17.88 1.04 28.02
N PHE A 87 17.62 0.17 27.04
CA PHE A 87 18.20 -1.17 27.03
C PHE A 87 19.72 -1.15 26.91
N ASN A 88 20.26 -0.34 25.98
CA ASN A 88 21.71 -0.25 25.78
C ASN A 88 22.42 0.22 27.05
N LEU A 89 21.80 1.14 27.81
CA LEU A 89 22.32 1.59 29.11
C LEU A 89 22.23 0.48 30.18
N LEU A 90 21.10 -0.22 30.28
CA LEU A 90 20.91 -1.33 31.23
C LEU A 90 21.86 -2.50 30.96
N ASN A 91 22.14 -2.79 29.69
CA ASN A 91 23.02 -3.88 29.25
C ASN A 91 24.52 -3.52 29.36
N ASN A 92 24.86 -2.30 29.76
CA ASN A 92 26.25 -1.89 29.97
C ASN A 92 26.76 -2.35 31.35
N GLU A 93 27.76 -3.24 31.34
CA GLU A 93 28.31 -3.90 32.54
C GLU A 93 28.80 -2.94 33.65
N VAL A 94 29.15 -1.70 33.31
CA VAL A 94 29.62 -0.71 34.29
C VAL A 94 28.49 -0.23 35.21
N LEU A 95 27.25 -0.19 34.72
CA LEU A 95 26.07 0.23 35.49
C LEU A 95 25.54 -0.88 36.40
N LEU A 96 25.64 -2.15 35.96
CA LEU A 96 25.26 -3.33 36.74
C LEU A 96 26.04 -3.45 38.07
N LYS A 97 27.33 -3.09 38.05
CA LYS A 97 28.23 -3.17 39.21
C LYS A 97 28.00 -2.08 40.25
N ARG A 98 27.24 -1.01 39.94
CA ARG A 98 27.05 0.13 40.84
C ARG A 98 25.71 0.19 41.55
N HIS A 99 24.73 -0.66 41.20
CA HIS A 99 23.37 -0.73 41.80
C HIS A 99 22.89 0.65 42.30
N ASN A 100 22.75 1.59 41.35
CA ASN A 100 22.36 2.97 41.63
C ASN A 100 20.85 3.16 41.43
N GLU A 101 20.30 4.17 42.09
CA GLU A 101 18.91 4.68 41.99
C GLU A 101 18.46 4.98 40.54
N ASN A 102 19.40 5.09 39.59
CA ASN A 102 19.12 5.36 38.18
C ASN A 102 18.59 4.15 37.38
N ILE A 103 18.70 2.92 37.91
CA ILE A 103 18.31 1.70 37.18
C ILE A 103 16.78 1.61 37.03
N ASP A 104 16.02 1.95 38.07
CA ASP A 104 14.57 1.93 38.05
C ASP A 104 13.99 2.88 36.99
N SER A 105 14.60 4.06 36.83
CA SER A 105 14.24 5.03 35.78
C SER A 105 14.50 4.48 34.38
N LEU A 106 15.61 3.76 34.17
CA LEU A 106 15.90 3.12 32.89
C LEU A 106 14.90 2.01 32.56
N PHE A 107 14.50 1.20 33.54
CA PHE A 107 13.43 0.23 33.35
C PHE A 107 12.11 0.94 33.01
N GLN A 108 11.72 1.99 33.71
CA GLN A 108 10.50 2.73 33.37
C GLN A 108 10.53 3.29 31.94
N ASN A 109 11.67 3.82 31.50
CA ASN A 109 11.87 4.30 30.12
C ASN A 109 11.80 3.17 29.10
N TYR A 110 12.30 1.98 29.44
CA TYR A 110 12.10 0.81 28.59
C TYR A 110 10.63 0.40 28.55
N PHE A 111 9.91 0.49 29.67
CA PHE A 111 8.54 0.01 29.78
C PHE A 111 7.45 0.99 29.31
N VAL A 112 7.82 2.02 28.55
CA VAL A 112 6.88 2.93 27.89
C VAL A 112 6.05 2.21 26.81
N THR A 113 4.90 2.82 26.47
CA THR A 113 3.97 2.31 25.45
C THR A 113 4.67 2.07 24.12
N GLN A 114 4.32 0.98 23.46
CA GLN A 114 4.79 0.63 22.12
C GLN A 114 3.71 0.92 21.07
N ARG A 115 4.16 1.23 19.86
CA ARG A 115 3.33 1.26 18.66
C ARG A 115 4.04 0.57 17.52
N THR A 116 3.26 -0.01 16.62
CA THR A 116 3.72 -0.65 15.39
C THR A 116 3.01 -0.03 14.19
N PHE A 117 3.55 -0.28 12.99
CA PHE A 117 3.07 0.32 11.76
C PHE A 117 1.79 -0.37 11.25
N TYR A 118 0.86 0.46 10.77
CA TYR A 118 -0.35 0.09 10.07
C TYR A 118 -0.54 1.07 8.91
N PRO A 119 -0.59 0.59 7.65
CA PRO A 119 -0.69 1.45 6.49
C PRO A 119 -2.11 1.99 6.27
N VAL A 120 -2.19 3.13 5.60
CA VAL A 120 -3.41 3.59 4.94
C VAL A 120 -3.65 2.72 3.72
N THR A 121 -4.85 2.15 3.58
CA THR A 121 -5.15 1.19 2.50
C THR A 121 -6.31 1.58 1.61
N GLY A 122 -6.95 2.73 1.86
CA GLY A 122 -8.19 3.14 1.19
C GLY A 122 -8.03 3.27 -0.33
N SER A 123 -6.99 3.97 -0.80
CA SER A 123 -6.77 4.17 -2.24
C SER A 123 -6.31 2.89 -2.93
N PHE A 124 -5.49 2.08 -2.26
CA PHE A 124 -5.09 0.78 -2.80
C PHE A 124 -6.29 -0.16 -2.95
N GLN A 125 -7.12 -0.28 -1.91
CA GLN A 125 -8.31 -1.13 -1.91
C GLN A 125 -9.33 -0.72 -2.97
N SER A 126 -9.52 0.57 -3.20
CA SER A 126 -10.43 1.04 -4.26
C SER A 126 -9.94 0.65 -5.66
N GLY A 127 -8.63 0.70 -5.92
CA GLY A 127 -8.05 0.30 -7.21
C GLY A 127 -8.12 -1.21 -7.50
N ILE A 128 -7.87 -2.06 -6.50
CA ILE A 128 -7.97 -3.51 -6.67
C ILE A 128 -9.44 -3.99 -6.73
N SER A 129 -10.37 -3.23 -6.14
CA SER A 129 -11.79 -3.54 -6.17
C SER A 129 -12.29 -3.59 -7.62
N GLY A 130 -12.91 -4.70 -8.02
CA GLY A 130 -13.40 -4.89 -9.38
C GLY A 130 -12.32 -5.12 -10.44
N ASN A 131 -11.08 -5.44 -10.05
CA ASN A 131 -9.96 -5.76 -10.96
C ASN A 131 -9.56 -4.61 -11.92
N VAL A 132 -9.94 -3.36 -11.59
CA VAL A 132 -9.68 -2.18 -12.43
C VAL A 132 -8.18 -1.92 -12.59
N ILE A 133 -7.41 -2.14 -11.52
CA ILE A 133 -5.96 -1.98 -11.48
C ILE A 133 -5.23 -2.76 -12.58
N ASN A 134 -5.75 -3.93 -12.99
CA ASN A 134 -5.13 -4.74 -14.04
C ASN A 134 -5.21 -4.09 -15.42
N ASN A 135 -6.05 -3.08 -15.60
CA ASN A 135 -6.21 -2.37 -16.86
C ASN A 135 -5.31 -1.13 -16.95
N TYR A 136 -4.78 -0.60 -15.85
CA TYR A 136 -3.93 0.61 -15.86
C TYR A 136 -2.74 0.50 -16.80
N LYS A 137 -2.42 1.60 -17.49
CA LYS A 137 -1.40 1.65 -18.53
C LYS A 137 -0.02 1.38 -17.95
N ASN A 138 0.33 1.99 -16.83
CA ASN A 138 1.63 1.73 -16.23
C ASN A 138 1.61 0.43 -15.40
N LYS A 139 2.05 -0.65 -16.04
CA LYS A 139 2.20 -1.97 -15.40
C LYS A 139 3.32 -2.01 -14.38
N GLU A 140 4.38 -1.23 -14.55
CA GLU A 140 5.51 -1.19 -13.62
C GLU A 140 5.09 -0.58 -12.28
N ILE A 141 4.58 0.66 -12.26
CA ILE A 141 4.10 1.30 -11.02
C ILE A 141 3.00 0.45 -10.39
N THR A 142 2.06 -0.05 -11.19
CA THR A 142 0.99 -0.92 -10.69
C THR A 142 1.55 -2.13 -9.96
N SER A 143 2.53 -2.83 -10.56
CA SER A 143 3.16 -4.00 -9.93
C SER A 143 3.93 -3.62 -8.65
N LEU A 144 4.60 -2.47 -8.62
CA LEU A 144 5.32 -1.99 -7.44
C LEU A 144 4.38 -1.63 -6.30
N VAL A 145 3.27 -0.95 -6.58
CA VAL A 145 2.22 -0.65 -5.60
C VAL A 145 1.63 -1.96 -5.05
N ILE A 146 1.27 -2.91 -5.91
CA ILE A 146 0.75 -4.21 -5.48
C ILE A 146 1.76 -4.94 -4.58
N LYS A 147 3.04 -4.96 -4.97
CA LYS A 147 4.11 -5.57 -4.18
C LYS A 147 4.24 -4.91 -2.80
N LEU A 148 4.31 -3.58 -2.75
CA LEU A 148 4.44 -2.84 -1.50
C LEU A 148 3.30 -3.18 -0.53
N TYR A 149 2.04 -3.11 -0.99
CA TYR A 149 0.87 -3.33 -0.13
C TYR A 149 0.66 -4.80 0.26
N ASN A 150 0.72 -5.72 -0.71
CA ASN A 150 0.39 -7.13 -0.47
C ASN A 150 1.57 -7.94 0.08
N SER A 151 2.81 -7.47 -0.10
CA SER A 151 4.00 -8.15 0.41
C SER A 151 4.64 -7.37 1.55
N THR A 152 5.23 -6.21 1.26
CA THR A 152 6.05 -5.47 2.25
C THR A 152 5.22 -5.04 3.46
N TYR A 153 4.10 -4.35 3.25
CA TYR A 153 3.22 -3.88 4.31
C TYR A 153 2.55 -5.03 5.06
N SER A 154 2.08 -6.06 4.36
CA SER A 154 1.50 -7.25 5.00
C SER A 154 2.51 -7.91 5.95
N ARG A 155 3.76 -8.06 5.51
CA ARG A 155 4.85 -8.58 6.34
C ARG A 155 5.17 -7.67 7.52
N LEU A 156 5.19 -6.35 7.33
CA LEU A 156 5.38 -5.38 8.41
C LEU A 156 4.30 -5.46 9.48
N ILE A 157 3.03 -5.63 9.09
CA ILE A 157 1.92 -5.77 10.04
C ILE A 157 2.09 -7.05 10.86
N ASP A 158 2.38 -8.18 10.21
CA ASP A 158 2.59 -9.46 10.90
C ASP A 158 3.76 -9.37 11.90
N ASN A 159 4.87 -8.76 11.48
CA ASN A 159 6.04 -8.55 12.32
C ASN A 159 5.75 -7.60 13.50
N GLY A 160 4.99 -6.54 13.24
CA GLY A 160 4.54 -5.60 14.26
C GLY A 160 3.68 -6.31 15.31
N LYS A 161 2.75 -7.16 14.87
CA LYS A 161 1.91 -7.96 15.78
C LYS A 161 2.75 -8.85 16.70
N ILE A 162 3.77 -9.54 16.16
CA ILE A 162 4.67 -10.37 16.98
C ILE A 162 5.39 -9.52 18.04
N LEU A 163 5.84 -8.32 17.66
CA LEU A 163 6.51 -7.39 18.57
C LEU A 163 5.55 -6.87 19.65
N ASP A 164 4.30 -6.56 19.29
CA ASP A 164 3.26 -6.13 20.23
C ASP A 164 2.85 -7.24 21.20
N ASP A 165 2.71 -8.48 20.71
CA ASP A 165 2.41 -9.64 21.55
C ASP A 165 3.52 -9.90 22.58
N ARG A 166 4.79 -9.79 22.16
CA ARG A 166 5.95 -9.89 23.09
C ARG A 166 5.94 -8.76 24.11
N TRP A 167 5.63 -7.54 23.67
CA TRP A 167 5.56 -6.39 24.55
C TRP A 167 4.43 -6.52 25.59
N ASP A 168 3.25 -6.99 25.20
CA ASP A 168 2.12 -7.26 26.11
C ASP A 168 2.50 -8.32 27.15
N TYR A 169 3.16 -9.40 26.72
CA TYR A 169 3.67 -10.43 27.63
C TYR A 169 4.62 -9.83 28.70
N LEU A 170 5.61 -9.04 28.29
CA LEU A 170 6.54 -8.40 29.23
C LEU A 170 5.84 -7.48 30.21
N ARG A 171 4.93 -6.63 29.71
CA ARG A 171 4.18 -5.68 30.53
C ARG A 171 3.31 -6.39 31.57
N ARG A 172 2.70 -7.53 31.23
CA ARG A 172 1.93 -8.35 32.17
C ARG A 172 2.81 -9.04 33.19
N LYS A 173 3.94 -9.60 32.75
CA LYS A 173 4.88 -10.31 33.62
C LYS A 173 5.46 -9.38 34.70
N TYR A 174 5.84 -8.17 34.32
CA TYR A 174 6.47 -7.17 35.20
C TYR A 174 5.51 -6.05 35.61
N ILE A 175 4.20 -6.35 35.70
CA ILE A 175 3.17 -5.34 35.96
C ILE A 175 3.29 -4.72 37.35
N HIS A 176 3.79 -5.48 38.33
CA HIS A 176 3.95 -5.00 39.69
C HIS A 176 5.05 -3.92 39.74
N GLU A 177 6.23 -4.25 39.22
CA GLU A 177 7.41 -3.40 39.13
C GLU A 177 7.12 -2.16 38.29
N TYR A 178 6.40 -2.32 37.18
CA TYR A 178 5.96 -1.20 36.37
C TYR A 178 5.03 -0.24 37.14
N ARG A 179 4.08 -0.77 37.93
CA ARG A 179 3.14 0.05 38.70
C ARG A 179 3.78 0.73 39.91
N THR A 180 4.70 0.04 40.59
CA THR A 180 5.37 0.57 41.78
C THR A 180 6.59 1.40 41.43
N GLY A 181 7.11 1.26 40.21
CA GLY A 181 8.37 1.83 39.78
C GLY A 181 9.59 1.17 40.42
N ASN A 182 9.42 0.07 41.14
CA ASN A 182 10.48 -0.61 41.88
C ASN A 182 10.81 -1.96 41.22
N PHE A 183 11.88 -1.98 40.43
CA PHE A 183 12.34 -3.17 39.70
C PHE A 183 13.35 -4.01 40.50
N GLN A 184 13.67 -3.61 41.73
CA GLN A 184 14.57 -4.37 42.63
C GLN A 184 13.93 -5.65 43.18
N THR A 185 12.59 -5.74 43.12
CA THR A 185 11.83 -6.93 43.56
C THR A 185 11.85 -8.07 42.53
N ALA A 186 12.15 -7.77 41.27
CA ALA A 186 12.31 -8.76 40.22
C ALA A 186 13.70 -9.40 40.25
N LYS A 187 13.80 -10.65 39.77
CA LYS A 187 15.12 -11.25 39.48
C LYS A 187 15.75 -10.48 38.32
N PHE A 188 16.73 -9.64 38.61
CA PHE A 188 17.38 -8.76 37.63
C PHE A 188 17.83 -9.49 36.36
N SER A 189 18.40 -10.69 36.48
CA SER A 189 18.82 -11.50 35.32
C SER A 189 17.63 -11.89 34.44
N GLU A 190 16.50 -12.24 35.04
CA GLU A 190 15.30 -12.69 34.33
C GLU A 190 14.67 -11.57 33.51
N ILE A 191 14.55 -10.37 34.10
CA ILE A 191 14.03 -9.19 33.37
C ILE A 191 14.96 -8.77 32.24
N MET A 192 16.28 -8.83 32.46
CA MET A 192 17.25 -8.49 31.43
C MET A 192 17.23 -9.48 30.25
N ASP A 193 17.16 -10.79 30.50
CA ASP A 193 17.04 -11.80 29.45
C ASP A 193 15.76 -11.57 28.64
N ASP A 194 14.64 -11.36 29.32
CA ASP A 194 13.35 -11.11 28.71
C ASP A 194 13.33 -9.84 27.83
N MET A 195 13.97 -8.77 28.32
CA MET A 195 14.17 -7.52 27.60
C MET A 195 15.13 -7.66 26.42
N TYR A 196 16.17 -8.48 26.53
CA TYR A 196 17.11 -8.73 25.44
C TYR A 196 16.41 -9.37 24.24
N TYR A 197 15.56 -10.38 24.47
CA TYR A 197 14.76 -10.99 23.40
C TYR A 197 13.86 -9.99 22.70
N HIS A 198 13.17 -9.14 23.47
CA HIS A 198 12.33 -8.09 22.90
C HIS A 198 13.16 -7.03 22.15
N TYR A 199 14.33 -6.65 22.68
CA TYR A 199 15.24 -5.71 22.03
C TYR A 199 15.72 -6.20 20.66
N ILE A 200 16.07 -7.48 20.52
CA ILE A 200 16.46 -8.05 19.21
C ILE A 200 15.32 -7.91 18.20
N GLN A 201 14.09 -8.26 18.60
CA GLN A 201 12.92 -8.14 17.73
C GLN A 201 12.64 -6.68 17.36
N LEU A 202 12.80 -5.77 18.33
CA LEU A 202 12.65 -4.33 18.12
C LEU A 202 13.67 -3.79 17.11
N GLN A 203 14.95 -4.17 17.21
CA GLN A 203 15.99 -3.76 16.25
C GLN A 203 15.73 -4.32 14.86
N TRP A 204 15.31 -5.57 14.77
CA TRP A 204 14.97 -6.17 13.49
C TRP A 204 13.79 -5.45 12.82
N TYR A 205 12.71 -5.20 13.59
CA TYR A 205 11.56 -4.45 13.08
C TYR A 205 11.93 -3.04 12.64
N ARG A 206 12.79 -2.35 13.41
CA ARG A 206 13.35 -1.03 13.06
C ARG A 206 14.09 -1.08 11.72
N GLY A 207 14.88 -2.12 11.47
CA GLY A 207 15.54 -2.34 10.18
C GLY A 207 14.56 -2.43 9.02
N VAL A 208 13.55 -3.29 9.15
CA VAL A 208 12.52 -3.47 8.10
C VAL A 208 11.71 -2.19 7.84
N LEU A 209 11.42 -1.40 8.88
CA LEU A 209 10.78 -0.09 8.73
C LEU A 209 11.66 0.89 7.94
N ASN A 210 12.97 0.93 8.19
CA ASN A 210 13.90 1.75 7.42
C ASN A 210 13.99 1.30 5.94
N ASP A 211 14.06 -0.01 5.69
CA ASP A 211 14.06 -0.54 4.33
C ASP A 211 12.75 -0.19 3.59
N THR A 212 11.63 -0.21 4.30
CA THR A 212 10.32 0.17 3.74
C THR A 212 10.25 1.66 3.41
N LEU A 213 10.87 2.53 4.21
CA LEU A 213 10.98 3.95 3.87
C LEU A 213 11.72 4.17 2.55
N ILE A 214 12.78 3.40 2.30
CA ILE A 214 13.53 3.44 1.04
C ILE A 214 12.64 2.98 -0.12
N GLU A 215 11.92 1.85 0.03
CA GLU A 215 11.00 1.35 -1.00
C GLU A 215 9.88 2.36 -1.31
N ILE A 216 9.30 3.02 -0.30
CA ILE A 216 8.32 4.09 -0.48
C ILE A 216 8.93 5.25 -1.28
N ASP A 217 10.14 5.69 -0.94
CA ASP A 217 10.80 6.83 -1.62
C ASP A 217 11.15 6.52 -3.08
N GLU A 218 11.60 5.31 -3.38
CA GLU A 218 11.84 4.84 -4.74
C GLU A 218 10.55 4.80 -5.57
N LEU A 219 9.47 4.27 -4.99
CA LEU A 219 8.16 4.23 -5.63
C LEU A 219 7.62 5.65 -5.86
N PHE A 220 7.71 6.52 -4.85
CA PHE A 220 7.24 7.90 -4.94
C PHE A 220 7.98 8.67 -6.04
N LYS A 221 9.30 8.47 -6.16
CA LYS A 221 10.11 9.03 -7.25
C LYS A 221 9.63 8.55 -8.61
N LYS A 222 9.44 7.23 -8.81
CA LYS A 222 8.93 6.67 -10.07
C LYS A 222 7.56 7.26 -10.46
N ILE A 223 6.66 7.44 -9.49
CA ILE A 223 5.35 8.04 -9.74
C ILE A 223 5.46 9.53 -10.09
N ASN A 224 6.47 10.25 -9.63
CA ASN A 224 6.69 11.65 -10.02
C ASN A 224 7.30 11.77 -11.41
N ASP A 225 8.25 10.90 -11.74
CA ASP A 225 8.98 10.93 -13.02
C ASP A 225 8.07 10.61 -14.21
N GLU A 226 6.95 9.91 -14.00
CA GLU A 226 5.98 9.60 -15.06
C GLU A 226 4.92 10.67 -15.34
N ILE A 227 4.72 11.62 -14.43
CA ILE A 227 3.71 12.68 -14.57
C ILE A 227 4.28 13.88 -15.37
N LEU A 228 5.58 13.87 -15.65
CA LEU A 228 6.30 14.85 -16.49
C LEU A 228 6.44 14.35 -17.93
#